data_AF-A0AAU5DZU9-F1
#
_entry.id   AF-A0AAU5DZU9-F1
#
_cell.length_a   1.000
_cell.length_b   1.000
_cell.length_c   1.000
_cell.angle_alpha   90.00
_cell.angle_beta   90.00
_cell.angle_gamma   90.00
#
_symmetry.space_group_name_H-M   'P 1'
#
loop_
_entity.id
_entity.type
_entity.pdbx_description
1 polymer ?
#
loop_
_entity_poly.entity_id
_entity_poly.type
_entity_poly.pdbx_seq_one_letter_code
_entity_poly.pdbx_strand_id
1 'polypeptide(L)'
;MSLLVHTYLPRADGGHDFLDDPPNGRDLAGFESCRTKLWGAEPVRALGARFFPLLATGNLYVEPEDVQDFLAECELLRPHAAALAAHGGYHADYVAERLANITAAGVRALGVGGGVIVW
;
A
#
# COMPACT_ATOMS: atom_id res chain seq x y z
N MET A 1 4.94 9.18 -13.53
CA MET A 1 4.61 9.58 -12.14
C MET A 1 4.75 8.36 -11.25
N SER A 2 5.06 8.57 -9.97
CA SER A 2 5.25 7.51 -8.98
C SER A 2 4.00 7.41 -8.11
N LEU A 3 3.74 6.21 -7.61
CA LEU A 3 2.76 5.92 -6.57
C LEU A 3 3.49 5.99 -5.22
N LEU A 4 2.94 6.76 -4.29
CA LEU A 4 3.49 6.98 -2.95
C LEU A 4 2.58 6.38 -1.88
N VAL A 5 3.14 6.14 -0.70
CA VAL A 5 2.42 5.70 0.50
C VAL A 5 2.82 6.57 1.68
N HIS A 6 1.82 7.15 2.35
CA HIS A 6 2.04 7.94 3.57
C HIS A 6 1.16 7.45 4.72
N THR A 7 1.65 7.69 5.92
CA THR A 7 0.88 7.56 7.15
C THR A 7 0.20 8.90 7.44
N TYR A 8 -1.06 8.89 7.86
CA TYR A 8 -1.76 10.12 8.26
C TYR A 8 -2.44 9.97 9.62
N LEU A 9 -2.68 11.11 10.29
CA LEU A 9 -3.63 11.21 11.40
C LEU A 9 -4.91 11.88 10.92
N PRO A 10 -6.10 11.29 11.18
CA PRO A 10 -7.36 11.94 10.85
C PRO A 10 -7.56 13.18 11.73
N ARG A 11 -8.07 14.25 11.14
CA ARG A 11 -8.48 15.45 11.86
C ARG A 11 -9.98 15.43 12.12
N ALA A 12 -10.41 16.13 13.17
CA ALA A 12 -11.82 16.25 13.55
C ALA A 12 -12.69 16.97 12.49
N ASP A 13 -12.08 17.71 11.57
CA ASP A 13 -12.74 18.40 10.45
C ASP A 13 -12.85 17.53 9.17
N GLY A 14 -12.42 16.27 9.22
CA GLY A 14 -12.35 15.37 8.08
C GLY A 14 -11.10 15.53 7.22
N GLY A 15 -10.14 16.35 7.64
CA GLY A 15 -8.82 16.46 7.03
C GLY A 15 -7.83 15.35 7.44
N HIS A 16 -6.65 15.37 6.84
CA HIS A 16 -5.57 14.43 7.12
C HIS A 16 -4.27 15.19 7.39
N ASP A 17 -3.58 14.83 8.47
CA ASP A 17 -2.21 15.26 8.75
C ASP A 17 -1.23 14.17 8.35
N PHE A 18 -0.50 14.38 7.25
CA PHE A 18 0.55 13.47 6.83
C PHE A 18 1.72 13.55 7.79
N LEU A 19 2.16 12.38 8.27
CA LEU A 19 3.36 12.27 9.06
C LEU A 19 4.58 12.30 8.15
N ASP A 20 5.70 12.78 8.68
CA ASP A 20 6.97 12.81 7.97
C ASP A 20 7.33 11.42 7.45
N ASP A 21 7.82 11.39 6.20
CA ASP A 21 8.24 10.15 5.58
C ASP A 21 9.42 9.53 6.31
N PRO A 22 9.49 8.19 6.33
CA PRO A 22 10.66 7.50 6.84
C PRO A 22 11.92 7.96 6.09
N PRO A 23 13.05 8.13 6.79
CA PRO A 23 14.28 8.60 6.17
C PRO A 23 14.69 7.69 5.00
N ASN A 24 15.22 8.29 3.93
CA ASN A 24 15.70 7.67 2.69
C ASN A 24 14.63 7.24 1.67
N GLY A 25 13.45 7.88 1.62
CA GLY A 25 12.48 7.66 0.52
C GLY A 25 11.86 6.27 0.52
N ARG A 26 11.52 5.76 1.71
CA ARG A 26 10.79 4.49 1.92
C ARG A 26 9.27 4.69 1.91
N ASP A 27 8.83 5.56 1.02
CA ASP A 27 7.45 6.02 0.78
C ASP A 27 6.97 5.62 -0.62
N LEU A 28 7.81 5.01 -1.45
CA LEU A 28 7.40 4.58 -2.78
C LEU A 28 6.57 3.29 -2.72
N ALA A 29 5.36 3.33 -3.28
CA ALA A 29 4.48 2.19 -3.53
C ALA A 29 4.60 1.66 -4.97
N GLY A 30 5.30 2.35 -5.86
CA GLY A 30 5.61 1.89 -7.21
C GLY A 30 5.58 2.99 -8.25
N PHE A 31 5.49 2.63 -9.53
CA PHE A 31 5.12 3.58 -10.59
C PHE A 31 3.60 3.73 -10.64
N GLU A 32 3.11 4.80 -11.27
CA GLU A 32 1.67 4.99 -11.49
C GLU A 32 1.03 3.80 -12.23
N SER A 33 1.79 3.17 -13.14
CA SER A 33 1.34 1.96 -13.85
C SER A 33 1.10 0.75 -12.94
N CYS A 34 1.72 0.71 -11.74
CA CYS A 34 1.52 -0.36 -10.77
C CYS A 34 0.09 -0.39 -10.23
N ARG A 35 -0.64 0.74 -10.28
CA ARG A 35 -2.07 0.80 -9.90
C ARG A 35 -2.90 -0.27 -10.60
N THR A 36 -2.73 -0.43 -11.90
CA THR A 36 -3.53 -1.38 -12.70
C THR A 36 -2.77 -2.64 -13.06
N LYS A 37 -1.44 -2.58 -13.19
CA LYS A 37 -0.62 -3.73 -13.63
C LYS A 37 -0.16 -4.63 -12.48
N LEU A 38 -0.19 -4.14 -11.24
CA LEU A 38 0.30 -4.87 -10.08
C LEU A 38 -0.75 -4.91 -8.98
N TRP A 39 -0.97 -3.80 -8.27
CA TRP A 39 -1.78 -3.74 -7.05
C TRP A 39 -3.26 -3.94 -7.30
N GLY A 40 -3.79 -3.26 -8.32
CA GLY A 40 -5.19 -3.34 -8.71
C GLY A 40 -5.52 -4.52 -9.63
N ALA A 41 -4.53 -5.34 -9.99
CA ALA A 41 -4.67 -6.39 -10.98
C ALA A 41 -5.51 -7.57 -10.45
N GLU A 42 -6.06 -8.36 -11.38
CA GLU A 42 -6.86 -9.55 -11.05
C GLU A 42 -6.14 -10.52 -10.11
N PRO A 43 -4.84 -10.83 -10.27
CA PRO A 43 -4.20 -11.81 -9.40
C PRO A 43 -4.18 -11.41 -7.93
N VAL A 44 -4.13 -10.10 -7.63
CA VAL A 44 -4.22 -9.59 -6.26
C VAL A 44 -5.63 -9.83 -5.70
N ARG A 45 -6.68 -9.60 -6.50
CA ARG A 45 -8.08 -9.90 -6.14
C ARG A 45 -8.29 -11.40 -5.92
N ALA A 46 -7.72 -12.25 -6.80
CA ALA A 46 -7.84 -13.70 -6.72
C ALA A 46 -7.20 -14.29 -5.44
N LEU A 47 -6.22 -13.59 -4.86
CA LEU A 47 -5.64 -13.95 -3.56
C LEU A 47 -6.54 -13.57 -2.37
N GLY A 48 -7.66 -12.88 -2.60
CA GLY A 48 -8.59 -12.45 -1.55
C GLY A 48 -8.34 -11.04 -1.03
N ALA A 49 -7.48 -10.25 -1.68
CA ALA A 49 -7.26 -8.86 -1.34
C ALA A 49 -8.51 -8.01 -1.59
N ARG A 50 -8.72 -7.02 -0.72
CA ARG A 50 -9.84 -6.09 -0.69
C ARG A 50 -9.39 -4.63 -0.78
N PHE A 51 -8.22 -4.28 -0.23
CA PHE A 51 -7.69 -2.91 -0.25
C PHE A 51 -6.89 -2.61 -1.52
N PHE A 52 -5.83 -3.38 -1.80
CA PHE A 52 -4.97 -3.15 -2.98
C PHE A 52 -5.75 -3.09 -4.32
N PRO A 53 -6.79 -3.90 -4.55
CA PRO A 53 -7.63 -3.83 -5.74
C PRO A 53 -8.26 -2.46 -6.06
N LEU A 54 -8.46 -1.62 -5.04
CA LEU A 54 -9.06 -0.28 -5.17
C LEU A 54 -8.12 0.70 -5.87
N LEU A 55 -6.81 0.44 -5.86
CA LEU A 55 -5.81 1.28 -6.53
C LEU A 55 -6.00 1.38 -8.04
N ALA A 56 -6.67 0.39 -8.65
CA ALA A 56 -7.03 0.43 -10.07
C ALA A 56 -8.00 1.57 -10.42
N THR A 57 -8.77 2.07 -9.45
CA THR A 57 -9.84 3.05 -9.66
C THR A 57 -9.60 4.41 -9.00
N GLY A 58 -8.60 4.52 -8.13
CA GLY A 58 -8.29 5.77 -7.45
C GLY A 58 -7.31 5.61 -6.30
N ASN A 59 -7.16 6.65 -5.49
CA ASN A 59 -6.34 6.60 -4.28
C ASN A 59 -6.95 5.64 -3.27
N LEU A 60 -6.10 4.91 -2.57
CA LEU A 60 -6.50 4.02 -1.48
C LEU A 60 -6.34 4.79 -0.16
N TYR A 61 -7.43 4.91 0.58
CA TYR A 61 -7.43 5.35 1.98
C TYR A 61 -7.77 4.16 2.85
N VAL A 62 -6.93 3.90 3.84
CA VAL A 62 -7.14 2.89 4.89
C VAL A 62 -7.33 3.64 6.19
N GLU A 63 -8.54 3.59 6.72
CA GLU A 63 -8.88 4.26 7.98
C GLU A 63 -8.20 3.59 9.17
N PRO A 64 -8.00 4.31 10.30
CA PRO A 64 -7.31 3.77 11.47
C PRO A 64 -7.87 2.42 11.97
N GLU A 65 -9.19 2.25 11.93
CA GLU A 65 -9.86 1.00 12.31
C GLU A 65 -9.55 -0.19 11.37
N ASP A 66 -9.23 0.08 10.10
CA ASP A 66 -8.97 -0.92 9.07
C ASP A 66 -7.49 -1.25 8.90
N VAL A 67 -6.57 -0.49 9.53
CA VAL A 67 -5.13 -0.68 9.37
C VAL A 67 -4.68 -2.10 9.74
N GLN A 68 -5.29 -2.71 10.76
CA GLN A 68 -4.94 -4.08 11.14
C GLN A 68 -5.30 -5.09 10.03
N ASP A 69 -6.47 -4.94 9.42
CA ASP A 69 -6.92 -5.79 8.30
C ASP A 69 -6.05 -5.56 7.06
N PHE A 70 -5.67 -4.30 6.82
CA PHE A 70 -4.75 -3.95 5.74
C PHE A 70 -3.36 -4.57 5.91
N LEU A 71 -2.83 -4.60 7.13
CA LEU A 71 -1.57 -5.28 7.43
C LEU A 71 -1.68 -6.80 7.23
N ALA A 72 -2.81 -7.41 7.60
CA ALA A 72 -3.06 -8.82 7.32
C ALA A 72 -3.09 -9.11 5.81
N GLU A 73 -3.66 -8.19 5.01
CA GLU A 73 -3.61 -8.28 3.55
C GLU A 73 -2.19 -8.12 3.00
N CYS A 74 -1.36 -7.22 3.55
CA CYS A 74 0.03 -7.11 3.15
C CYS A 74 0.80 -8.42 3.41
N GLU A 75 0.58 -9.06 4.56
CA GLU A 75 1.16 -10.36 4.91
C GLU A 75 0.67 -11.48 3.99
N LEU A 76 -0.61 -11.46 3.61
CA LEU A 76 -1.19 -12.38 2.63
C LEU A 76 -0.50 -12.28 1.26
N LEU A 77 -0.19 -11.07 0.79
CA LEU A 77 0.44 -10.86 -0.52
C LEU A 77 1.94 -11.16 -0.52
N ARG A 78 2.64 -11.02 0.62
CA ARG A 78 4.09 -11.20 0.73
C ARG A 78 4.64 -12.48 0.10
N PRO A 79 4.11 -13.69 0.39
CA PRO A 79 4.63 -14.93 -0.23
C PRO A 79 4.40 -15.01 -1.74
N HIS A 80 3.51 -14.19 -2.30
CA HIS A 80 3.16 -14.17 -3.72
C HIS A 80 3.86 -13.04 -4.50
N ALA A 81 4.69 -12.21 -3.86
CA ALA A 81 5.32 -11.05 -4.48
C ALA A 81 6.06 -11.38 -5.80
N ALA A 82 6.78 -12.50 -5.87
CA ALA A 82 7.47 -12.93 -7.09
C ALA A 82 6.51 -13.27 -8.25
N ALA A 83 5.39 -13.93 -7.95
CA ALA A 83 4.37 -14.27 -8.96
C ALA A 83 3.64 -13.02 -9.46
N LEU A 84 3.30 -12.10 -8.55
CA LEU A 84 2.71 -10.81 -8.88
C LEU A 84 3.66 -9.95 -9.72
N ALA A 85 4.96 -9.96 -9.39
CA ALA A 85 5.99 -9.28 -10.17
C ALA A 85 6.07 -9.81 -11.60
N ALA A 86 6.09 -11.14 -11.77
CA ALA A 86 6.10 -11.77 -13.09
C ALA A 86 4.87 -11.39 -13.92
N HIS A 87 3.68 -11.36 -13.31
CA HIS A 87 2.45 -10.92 -13.98
C HIS A 87 2.50 -9.45 -14.43
N GLY A 88 3.00 -8.56 -13.57
CA GLY A 88 3.10 -7.12 -13.86
C GLY A 88 4.27 -6.72 -14.75
N GLY A 89 5.19 -7.64 -15.05
CA GLY A 89 6.43 -7.36 -15.80
C GLY A 89 7.49 -6.62 -14.97
N TYR A 90 7.55 -6.89 -13.67
CA TYR A 90 8.50 -6.29 -12.73
C TYR A 90 9.47 -7.34 -12.16
N HIS A 91 10.58 -6.87 -11.58
CA HIS A 91 11.45 -7.72 -10.78
C HIS A 91 10.81 -8.06 -9.43
N ALA A 92 11.05 -9.28 -8.94
CA ALA A 92 10.51 -9.74 -7.65
C ALA A 92 10.97 -8.84 -6.49
N ASP A 93 12.25 -8.47 -6.45
CA ASP A 93 12.81 -7.60 -5.42
C ASP A 93 12.15 -6.22 -5.43
N TYR A 94 11.87 -5.68 -6.62
CA TYR A 94 11.16 -4.40 -6.75
C TYR A 94 9.78 -4.46 -6.08
N VAL A 95 8.99 -5.49 -6.37
CA VAL A 95 7.65 -5.66 -5.79
C VAL A 95 7.72 -5.91 -4.29
N ALA A 96 8.66 -6.74 -3.84
CA ALA A 96 8.88 -7.01 -2.42
C ALA A 96 9.24 -5.74 -1.64
N GLU A 97 10.13 -4.90 -2.18
CA GLU A 97 10.47 -3.61 -1.59
C GLU A 97 9.28 -2.64 -1.52
N ARG A 98 8.49 -2.54 -2.60
CA ARG A 98 7.30 -1.66 -2.59
C ARG A 98 6.27 -2.13 -1.58
N LEU A 99 6.04 -3.44 -1.51
CA LEU A 99 5.16 -4.01 -0.48
C LEU A 99 5.71 -3.75 0.92
N ALA A 100 7.02 -3.86 1.14
CA ALA A 100 7.64 -3.58 2.43
C ALA A 100 7.49 -2.10 2.85
N ASN A 101 7.59 -1.15 1.92
CA ASN A 101 7.33 0.27 2.19
C ASN A 101 5.87 0.49 2.64
N ILE A 102 4.92 -0.14 1.94
CA ILE A 102 3.49 -0.06 2.26
C ILE A 102 3.20 -0.69 3.63
N THR A 103 3.74 -1.89 3.91
CA THR A 103 3.63 -2.53 5.23
C THR A 103 4.23 -1.66 6.33
N ALA A 104 5.40 -1.06 6.09
CA ALA A 104 6.03 -0.18 7.07
C ALA A 104 5.19 1.07 7.37
N ALA A 105 4.49 1.63 6.37
CA ALA A 105 3.54 2.71 6.58
C ALA A 105 2.33 2.27 7.42
N GLY A 106 1.79 1.08 7.17
CA GLY A 106 0.73 0.49 7.99
C GLY A 106 1.14 0.23 9.43
N VAL A 107 2.36 -0.28 9.67
CA VAL A 107 2.89 -0.48 11.03
C VAL A 107 3.03 0.84 11.77
N ARG A 108 3.51 1.90 11.10
CA ARG A 108 3.57 3.25 11.67
C ARG A 108 2.17 3.77 12.00
N ALA A 109 1.23 3.63 11.06
CA ALA A 109 -0.17 4.06 11.23
C ALA A 109 -0.81 3.40 12.46
N LEU A 110 -0.66 2.08 12.59
CA LEU A 110 -1.16 1.33 13.74
C LEU A 110 -0.56 1.84 15.07
N GLY A 111 0.73 2.14 15.09
CA GLY A 111 1.43 2.63 16.28
C GLY A 111 0.99 4.02 16.77
N VAL A 112 0.41 4.84 15.88
CA VAL A 112 -0.02 6.22 16.19
C VAL A 112 -1.54 6.39 16.19
N GLY A 113 -2.31 5.33 15.93
CA GLY A 113 -3.76 5.41 15.76
C GLY A 113 -4.19 6.17 14.50
N GLY A 114 -3.36 6.14 13.47
CA GLY A 114 -3.56 6.81 12.18
C GLY A 114 -3.98 5.85 11.06
N GLY A 115 -4.13 6.38 9.86
CA GLY A 115 -4.44 5.64 8.64
C GLY A 115 -3.30 5.62 7.62
N VAL A 116 -3.54 4.99 6.48
CA VAL A 116 -2.60 4.92 5.34
C VAL A 116 -3.26 5.47 4.09
N ILE A 117 -2.55 6.29 3.34
CA ILE A 117 -2.92 6.68 1.97
C ILE A 117 -1.93 6.09 0.97
N VAL A 118 -2.43 5.60 -0.16
CA VAL A 118 -1.62 5.28 -1.34
C VAL A 118 -2.15 6.06 -2.55
N TRP A 119 -1.31 6.89 -3.16
CA TRP A 119 -1.70 7.91 -4.15
C TRP A 119 -0.64 8.21 -5.21
#